data_AF-A0A833LI06-F1
#
_entry.id   AF-A0A833LI06-F1
#
_cell.length_a   1.000
_cell.length_b   1.000
_cell.length_c   1.000
_cell.angle_alpha   90.00
_cell.angle_beta   90.00
_cell.angle_gamma   90.00
#
_symmetry.space_group_name_H-M   'P 1'
#
loop_
_entity.id
_entity.type
_entity.pdbx_description
1 polymer ?
#
loop_
_entity_poly.entity_id
_entity_poly.type
_entity_poly.pdbx_seq_one_letter_code
_entity_poly.pdbx_strand_id
1 'polypeptide(L)'
;MAVSLAAMLAAGLAAPAASDELGDVYALILGDPTNTELNLQYALIAEGQGKYRFALAAYERILANDPDNAAARRGLQRIRRIIQPPVTQVTLESGVGYATNPLLKAEDGDGGFFGFAQARIRDERTFDATRWRTTASVYVDAYPDFDQLDYAVASAGVGPVYDIPGAMAAVHPDLGGAIASLDGRFYYAEVNLGATVEGYLDGAYQWVRIRGGYRDYDASFTADSGFYADIAGRLTHPDIFGDKDAVSVAPWIRWSDMDGSIVDAASNELSPGRYLGGGARFAYDRALAEKLTVGLFLEVGDRLYTTDVTPRGDKRRDLLLSPGVTFLFSDLFGRQGDLRVEYAYQDNNSNDGAHDYENHEIKVSISKRM
;
A
#
# COMPACT_ATOMS: atom_id res chain seq x y z
N MET A 1 55.57 -61.02 -31.18
CA MET A 1 55.88 -59.75 -31.87
C MET A 1 54.78 -59.47 -32.88
N ALA A 2 54.03 -58.37 -32.69
CA ALA A 2 53.06 -57.69 -33.59
C ALA A 2 51.86 -58.55 -34.12
N VAL A 3 50.60 -58.10 -34.29
CA VAL A 3 49.91 -56.81 -34.54
C VAL A 3 48.45 -56.98 -33.98
N SER A 4 47.71 -56.00 -33.44
CA SER A 4 46.63 -55.18 -34.08
C SER A 4 45.63 -54.77 -32.98
N LEU A 5 45.34 -53.48 -32.74
CA LEU A 5 44.36 -52.57 -33.38
C LEU A 5 42.89 -52.80 -32.99
N ALA A 6 42.31 -51.88 -32.20
CA ALA A 6 40.90 -51.48 -32.26
C ALA A 6 40.66 -50.20 -31.44
N ALA A 7 40.45 -49.08 -32.15
CA ALA A 7 39.95 -47.83 -31.60
C ALA A 7 38.41 -47.85 -31.62
N MET A 8 37.75 -47.62 -30.48
CA MET A 8 36.31 -47.32 -30.44
C MET A 8 36.10 -45.81 -30.49
N LEU A 9 35.39 -45.37 -31.53
CA LEU A 9 34.84 -44.03 -31.67
C LEU A 9 33.82 -43.75 -30.56
N ALA A 10 34.03 -42.63 -29.85
CA ALA A 10 32.98 -41.96 -29.12
C ALA A 10 32.14 -41.14 -30.10
N ALA A 11 30.89 -41.55 -30.33
CA ALA A 11 29.89 -40.73 -31.00
C ALA A 11 29.37 -39.69 -30.00
N GLY A 12 29.94 -38.49 -30.03
CA GLY A 12 29.33 -37.31 -29.42
C GLY A 12 28.09 -36.91 -30.21
N LEU A 13 26.91 -37.02 -29.59
CA LEU A 13 25.71 -36.33 -30.05
C LEU A 13 25.90 -34.84 -29.79
N ALA A 14 26.43 -34.13 -30.80
CA ALA A 14 26.38 -32.67 -30.84
C ALA A 14 24.94 -32.25 -31.16
N ALA A 15 24.28 -31.57 -30.23
CA ALA A 15 23.08 -30.79 -30.52
C ALA A 15 23.51 -29.51 -31.26
N PRO A 16 23.06 -29.24 -32.50
CA PRO A 16 23.36 -27.97 -33.16
C PRO A 16 22.18 -26.97 -33.05
N ALA A 17 22.55 -25.68 -32.98
CA ALA A 17 21.80 -24.54 -33.55
C ALA A 17 20.62 -23.89 -32.79
N ALA A 18 20.64 -23.76 -31.46
CA ALA A 18 19.81 -22.73 -30.81
C ALA A 18 20.44 -21.32 -30.82
N SER A 19 21.76 -21.20 -31.05
CA SER A 19 22.46 -19.92 -30.94
C SER A 19 22.31 -18.98 -32.15
N ASP A 20 21.99 -19.52 -33.33
CA ASP A 20 21.99 -18.75 -34.60
C ASP A 20 20.68 -18.00 -34.85
N GLU A 21 19.54 -18.62 -34.55
CA GLU A 21 18.20 -18.08 -34.86
C GLU A 21 17.96 -16.67 -34.27
N LEU A 22 18.41 -16.44 -33.02
CA LEU A 22 18.28 -15.14 -32.38
C LEU A 22 19.13 -14.06 -33.09
N GLY A 23 20.31 -14.44 -33.60
CA GLY A 23 21.19 -13.57 -34.37
C GLY A 23 20.62 -13.23 -35.74
N ASP A 24 20.02 -14.22 -36.41
CA ASP A 24 19.38 -14.05 -37.72
C ASP A 24 18.21 -13.06 -37.64
N VAL A 25 17.31 -13.24 -36.66
CA VAL A 25 16.18 -12.31 -36.46
C VAL A 25 16.69 -10.92 -36.08
N TYR A 26 17.76 -10.82 -35.27
CA TYR A 26 18.35 -9.52 -34.94
C TYR A 26 18.91 -8.79 -36.17
N ALA A 27 19.54 -9.51 -37.10
CA ALA A 27 20.04 -8.92 -38.34
C ALA A 27 18.91 -8.32 -39.19
N LEU A 28 17.74 -8.96 -39.21
CA LEU A 28 16.54 -8.41 -39.86
C LEU A 28 16.02 -7.16 -39.16
N ILE A 29 16.02 -7.13 -37.82
CA ILE A 29 15.63 -5.96 -37.01
C ILE A 29 16.55 -4.76 -37.28
N LEU A 30 17.84 -4.97 -37.57
CA LEU A 30 18.74 -3.86 -37.91
C LEU A 30 18.32 -3.13 -39.20
N GLY A 31 17.63 -3.82 -40.12
CA GLY A 31 17.08 -3.23 -41.35
C GLY A 31 15.79 -2.45 -41.13
N ASP A 32 14.97 -2.85 -40.15
CA ASP A 32 13.75 -2.15 -39.73
C ASP A 32 13.53 -2.31 -38.21
N PRO A 33 14.11 -1.41 -37.39
CA PRO A 33 14.03 -1.51 -35.93
C PRO A 33 12.60 -1.32 -35.39
N THR A 34 11.70 -0.76 -36.19
CA THR A 34 10.31 -0.45 -35.81
C THR A 34 9.34 -1.59 -36.13
N ASN A 35 9.80 -2.64 -36.81
CA ASN A 35 8.97 -3.79 -37.15
C ASN A 35 8.53 -4.57 -35.91
N THR A 36 7.27 -4.38 -35.50
CA THR A 36 6.70 -5.01 -34.31
C THR A 36 6.76 -6.53 -34.33
N GLU A 37 6.51 -7.15 -35.49
CA GLU A 37 6.48 -8.61 -35.64
C GLU A 37 7.88 -9.23 -35.46
N LEU A 38 8.90 -8.66 -36.11
CA LEU A 38 10.29 -9.12 -35.94
C LEU A 38 10.77 -8.95 -34.51
N ASN A 39 10.44 -7.82 -33.87
CA ASN A 39 10.78 -7.61 -32.46
C ASN A 39 10.06 -8.61 -31.53
N LEU A 40 8.80 -8.96 -31.84
CA LEU A 40 8.05 -9.94 -31.05
C LEU A 40 8.66 -11.33 -31.17
N GLN A 41 9.01 -11.76 -32.38
CA GLN A 41 9.70 -13.04 -32.63
C GLN A 41 11.03 -13.09 -31.90
N TYR A 42 11.85 -12.04 -32.00
CA TYR A 42 13.11 -11.94 -31.27
C TYR A 42 12.90 -12.05 -29.76
N ALA A 43 11.88 -11.39 -29.21
CA ALA A 43 11.58 -11.43 -27.78
C ALA A 43 11.21 -12.84 -27.31
N LEU A 44 10.38 -13.56 -28.07
CA LEU A 44 9.98 -14.94 -27.76
C LEU A 44 11.15 -15.93 -27.84
N ILE A 45 12.01 -15.80 -28.85
CA ILE A 45 13.23 -16.63 -28.97
C ILE A 45 14.19 -16.33 -27.81
N ALA A 46 14.43 -15.05 -27.51
CA ALA A 46 15.29 -14.65 -26.40
C ALA A 46 14.77 -15.18 -25.06
N GLU A 47 13.46 -15.14 -24.86
CA GLU A 47 12.80 -15.70 -23.68
C GLU A 47 12.96 -17.22 -23.58
N GLY A 48 12.72 -17.96 -24.67
CA GLY A 48 12.91 -19.41 -24.73
C GLY A 48 14.36 -19.83 -24.47
N GLN A 49 15.32 -18.95 -24.76
CA GLN A 49 16.75 -19.15 -24.47
C GLN A 49 17.18 -18.67 -23.07
N GLY A 50 16.27 -18.18 -22.24
CA GLY A 50 16.59 -17.61 -20.92
C GLY A 50 17.35 -16.27 -20.98
N LYS A 51 17.44 -15.64 -22.16
CA LYS A 51 18.10 -14.35 -22.38
C LYS A 51 17.14 -13.20 -22.05
N TYR A 52 16.64 -13.18 -20.81
CA TYR A 52 15.54 -12.32 -20.37
C TYR A 52 15.82 -10.82 -20.54
N ARG A 53 17.07 -10.37 -20.41
CA ARG A 53 17.41 -8.95 -20.63
C ARG A 53 17.25 -8.53 -22.10
N PHE A 54 17.47 -9.45 -23.04
CA PHE A 54 17.25 -9.20 -24.47
C PHE A 54 15.76 -9.22 -24.80
N ALA A 55 15.01 -10.17 -24.23
CA ALA A 55 13.56 -10.19 -24.34
C ALA A 55 12.93 -8.91 -23.80
N LEU A 56 13.39 -8.44 -22.62
CA LEU A 56 12.96 -7.18 -22.01
C LEU A 56 13.11 -6.00 -22.98
N ALA A 57 14.31 -5.81 -23.52
CA ALA A 57 14.61 -4.68 -24.42
C ALA A 57 13.77 -4.72 -25.71
N ALA A 58 13.50 -5.92 -26.24
CA ALA A 58 12.67 -6.08 -27.43
C ALA A 58 11.19 -5.77 -27.15
N TYR A 59 10.63 -6.25 -26.03
CA TYR A 59 9.27 -5.89 -25.63
C TYR A 59 9.11 -4.39 -25.36
N GLU A 60 10.09 -3.74 -24.72
CA GLU A 60 10.09 -2.29 -24.50
C GLU A 60 10.16 -1.52 -25.82
N ARG A 61 10.93 -1.99 -26.79
CA ARG A 61 10.98 -1.39 -28.14
C ARG A 61 9.64 -1.50 -28.86
N ILE A 62 8.94 -2.64 -28.76
CA ILE A 62 7.61 -2.80 -29.34
C ILE A 62 6.67 -1.76 -28.73
N LEU A 63 6.62 -1.66 -27.40
CA LEU A 63 5.68 -0.75 -26.72
C LEU A 63 6.03 0.73 -26.90
N ALA A 64 7.28 1.06 -27.23
CA ALA A 64 7.64 2.42 -27.62
C ALA A 64 7.05 2.83 -28.98
N ASN A 65 6.84 1.87 -29.89
CA ASN A 65 6.28 2.12 -31.23
C ASN A 65 4.77 1.83 -31.31
N ASP A 66 4.31 0.82 -30.58
CA ASP A 66 2.93 0.33 -30.51
C ASP A 66 2.57 0.08 -29.03
N PRO A 67 2.18 1.14 -28.29
CA PRO A 67 1.83 1.04 -26.87
C PRO A 67 0.68 0.06 -26.59
N ASP A 68 -0.18 -0.17 -27.57
CA ASP A 68 -1.36 -1.01 -27.43
C ASP A 68 -1.08 -2.50 -27.68
N ASN A 69 0.15 -2.87 -28.03
CA ASN A 69 0.50 -4.25 -28.33
C ASN A 69 0.29 -5.20 -27.13
N ALA A 70 -0.80 -5.96 -27.15
CA ALA A 70 -1.18 -6.85 -26.04
C ALA A 70 -0.18 -7.98 -25.81
N ALA A 71 0.44 -8.51 -26.87
CA ALA A 71 1.43 -9.57 -26.77
C ALA A 71 2.71 -9.07 -26.08
N ALA A 72 3.20 -7.89 -26.48
CA ALA A 72 4.35 -7.28 -25.85
C ALA A 72 4.09 -6.85 -24.40
N ARG A 73 2.90 -6.33 -24.07
CA ARG A 73 2.53 -6.04 -22.66
C ARG A 73 2.59 -7.29 -21.78
N ARG A 74 1.99 -8.40 -22.23
CA ARG A 74 2.02 -9.67 -21.50
C ARG A 74 3.44 -10.24 -21.39
N GLY A 75 4.22 -10.17 -22.47
CA GLY A 75 5.62 -10.57 -22.50
C GLY A 75 6.47 -9.77 -21.52
N LEU A 76 6.34 -8.45 -21.57
CA LEU A 76 7.05 -7.52 -20.70
C LEU A 76 6.76 -7.79 -19.22
N GLN A 77 5.49 -7.93 -18.83
CA GLN A 77 5.11 -8.23 -17.44
C GLN A 77 5.78 -9.51 -16.93
N ARG A 78 5.70 -10.59 -17.72
CA ARG A 78 6.29 -11.89 -17.36
C ARG A 78 7.80 -11.82 -17.22
N ILE A 79 8.49 -11.21 -18.19
CA ILE A 79 9.95 -11.07 -18.14
C ILE A 79 10.38 -10.20 -16.95
N ARG A 80 9.70 -9.07 -16.72
CA ARG A 80 9.95 -8.21 -15.55
C ARG A 80 9.83 -9.00 -14.27
N ARG A 81 8.79 -9.83 -14.11
CA ARG A 81 8.60 -10.67 -12.93
C ARG A 81 9.74 -11.66 -12.69
N ILE A 82 10.22 -12.31 -13.76
CA ILE A 82 11.31 -13.29 -13.70
C ILE A 82 12.63 -12.63 -13.26
N ILE A 83 12.96 -11.48 -13.84
CA ILE A 83 14.24 -10.81 -13.58
C ILE A 83 14.21 -9.89 -12.35
N GLN A 84 13.02 -9.62 -11.80
CA GLN A 84 12.86 -8.71 -10.67
C GLN A 84 13.62 -9.28 -9.47
N PRO A 85 14.62 -8.56 -8.93
CA PRO A 85 15.39 -9.08 -7.82
C PRO A 85 14.52 -9.27 -6.58
N PRO A 86 14.93 -10.18 -5.68
CA PRO A 86 14.47 -10.17 -4.31
C PRO A 86 14.68 -8.78 -3.69
N VAL A 87 13.65 -8.23 -3.04
CA VAL A 87 13.75 -6.91 -2.39
C VAL A 87 13.23 -6.99 -0.97
N THR A 88 13.93 -6.30 -0.05
CA THR A 88 13.42 -5.99 1.28
C THR A 88 13.44 -4.49 1.39
N GLN A 89 12.28 -3.88 1.60
CA GLN A 89 12.14 -2.46 1.80
C GLN A 89 11.69 -2.22 3.24
N VAL A 90 12.40 -1.32 3.93
CA VAL A 90 12.04 -0.89 5.28
C VAL A 90 11.71 0.60 5.23
N THR A 91 10.56 0.97 5.78
CA THR A 91 10.18 2.38 5.97
C THR A 91 9.99 2.62 7.45
N LEU A 92 10.71 3.59 8.00
CA LEU A 92 10.57 4.06 9.37
C LEU A 92 9.99 5.46 9.33
N GLU A 93 9.04 5.75 10.21
CA GLU A 93 8.52 7.10 10.45
C GLU A 93 8.40 7.30 11.95
N SER A 94 8.80 8.45 12.46
CA SER A 94 8.55 8.81 13.85
C SER A 94 8.37 10.31 13.99
N GLY A 95 7.61 10.73 14.99
CA GLY A 95 7.24 12.12 15.14
C GLY A 95 6.62 12.44 16.48
N VAL A 96 6.31 13.72 16.63
CA VAL A 96 5.54 14.28 17.73
C VAL A 96 4.42 15.12 17.17
N GLY A 97 3.36 15.30 17.94
CA GLY A 97 2.28 16.18 17.59
C GLY A 97 1.61 16.80 18.80
N TYR A 98 0.69 17.70 18.52
CA TYR A 98 -0.19 18.33 19.49
C TYR A 98 -1.61 18.33 18.93
N ALA A 99 -2.56 17.93 19.76
CA ALA A 99 -3.99 17.97 19.47
C ALA A 99 -4.67 18.89 20.48
N THR A 100 -5.61 19.74 20.05
CA THR A 100 -6.40 20.56 20.98
C THR A 100 -7.48 19.75 21.69
N ASN A 101 -7.89 18.62 21.13
CA ASN A 101 -8.92 17.74 21.68
C ASN A 101 -8.60 16.27 21.37
N PRO A 102 -7.57 15.67 22.00
CA PRO A 102 -7.13 14.30 21.75
C PRO A 102 -8.18 13.24 22.13
N LEU A 103 -9.06 13.55 23.08
CA LEU A 103 -10.17 12.67 23.50
C LEU A 103 -11.44 12.85 22.66
N LEU A 104 -11.44 13.76 21.68
CA LEU A 104 -12.56 14.01 20.76
C LEU A 104 -13.88 14.28 21.49
N LYS A 105 -13.82 15.13 22.53
CA LYS A 105 -14.99 15.51 23.34
C LYS A 105 -15.83 16.57 22.63
N ALA A 106 -17.14 16.58 22.92
CA ALA A 106 -18.07 17.60 22.43
C ALA A 106 -17.92 18.98 23.06
N GLU A 107 -17.48 19.05 24.30
CA GLU A 107 -17.10 20.30 24.95
C GLU A 107 -15.62 20.62 24.68
N ASP A 108 -15.19 21.83 25.05
CA ASP A 108 -13.79 22.26 24.93
C ASP A 108 -12.85 21.19 25.52
N GLY A 109 -12.13 20.49 24.65
CA GLY A 109 -11.19 19.46 25.04
C GLY A 109 -9.92 20.04 25.65
N ASP A 110 -9.27 19.24 26.51
CA ASP A 110 -7.93 19.57 27.01
C ASP A 110 -6.90 19.17 25.95
N GLY A 111 -6.13 20.13 25.45
CA GLY A 111 -5.10 19.85 24.47
C GLY A 111 -3.90 19.11 25.06
N GLY A 112 -3.24 18.26 24.26
CA GLY A 112 -2.12 17.44 24.69
C GLY A 112 -1.11 17.15 23.60
N PHE A 113 0.14 16.92 24.02
CA PHE A 113 1.17 16.39 23.14
C PHE A 113 1.03 14.87 22.99
N PHE A 114 1.53 14.35 21.87
CA PHE A 114 1.71 12.91 21.68
C PHE A 114 2.98 12.63 20.87
N GLY A 115 3.53 11.43 21.07
CA GLY A 115 4.61 10.88 20.25
C GLY A 115 4.11 9.69 19.45
N PHE A 116 4.66 9.47 18.26
CA PHE A 116 4.33 8.28 17.47
C PHE A 116 5.53 7.72 16.71
N ALA A 117 5.45 6.44 16.37
CA ALA A 117 6.39 5.79 15.48
C ALA A 117 5.72 4.68 14.67
N GLN A 118 6.21 4.47 13.45
CA GLN A 118 5.78 3.44 12.53
C GLN A 118 6.99 2.78 11.88
N ALA A 119 6.98 1.46 11.82
CA ALA A 119 7.88 0.68 10.98
C ALA A 119 7.04 -0.14 9.99
N ARG A 120 7.44 -0.15 8.71
CA ARG A 120 6.82 -0.96 7.66
C ARG A 120 7.90 -1.74 6.92
N ILE A 121 7.69 -3.04 6.77
CA ILE A 121 8.56 -3.95 6.05
C ILE A 121 7.76 -4.53 4.88
N ARG A 122 8.35 -4.51 3.68
CA ARG A 122 7.87 -5.23 2.50
C ARG A 122 9.02 -6.10 2.01
N ASP A 123 8.88 -7.41 2.13
CA ASP A 123 9.82 -8.39 1.61
C ASP A 123 9.18 -9.13 0.45
N GLU A 124 9.89 -9.23 -0.67
CA GLU A 124 9.45 -10.02 -1.82
C GLU A 124 10.55 -10.96 -2.30
N ARG A 125 10.20 -12.24 -2.44
CA ARG A 125 11.08 -13.34 -2.84
C ARG A 125 10.39 -14.23 -3.85
N THR A 126 11.15 -14.89 -4.71
CA THR A 126 10.62 -15.90 -5.64
C THR A 126 10.91 -17.29 -5.10
N PHE A 127 9.87 -18.09 -4.92
CA PHE A 127 9.94 -19.51 -4.54
C PHE A 127 9.22 -20.33 -5.62
N ASP A 128 9.94 -21.27 -6.24
CA ASP A 128 9.42 -22.21 -7.23
C ASP A 128 8.53 -21.53 -8.31
N ALA A 129 9.11 -20.55 -9.01
CA ALA A 129 8.50 -19.69 -10.04
C ALA A 129 7.38 -18.74 -9.57
N THR A 130 6.94 -18.81 -8.30
CA THR A 130 5.95 -17.89 -7.74
C THR A 130 6.62 -16.84 -6.88
N ARG A 131 6.28 -15.57 -7.10
CA ARG A 131 6.74 -14.50 -6.20
C ARG A 131 5.83 -14.43 -4.99
N TRP A 132 6.42 -14.36 -3.82
CA TRP A 132 5.74 -14.20 -2.55
C TRP A 132 6.10 -12.85 -1.95
N ARG A 133 5.10 -12.21 -1.35
CA ARG A 133 5.26 -10.97 -0.62
C ARG A 133 4.86 -11.19 0.83
N THR A 134 5.74 -10.75 1.73
CA THR A 134 5.48 -10.58 3.15
C THR A 134 5.46 -9.10 3.46
N THR A 135 4.40 -8.63 4.09
CA THR A 135 4.30 -7.28 4.64
C THR A 135 4.19 -7.36 6.15
N ALA A 136 4.93 -6.52 6.86
CA ALA A 136 4.79 -6.37 8.30
C ALA A 136 4.76 -4.89 8.66
N SER A 137 4.00 -4.53 9.68
CA SER A 137 3.96 -3.17 10.20
C SER A 137 3.89 -3.16 11.72
N VAL A 138 4.55 -2.19 12.33
CA VAL A 138 4.34 -1.83 13.73
C VAL A 138 4.00 -0.35 13.75
N TYR A 139 2.98 0.03 14.50
CA TYR A 139 2.61 1.42 14.79
C TYR A 139 2.43 1.57 16.29
N VAL A 140 2.92 2.68 16.84
CA VAL A 140 2.76 3.06 18.23
C VAL A 140 2.47 4.57 18.31
N ASP A 141 1.58 4.96 19.21
CA ASP A 141 1.44 6.33 19.69
C ASP A 141 1.27 6.35 21.22
N ALA A 142 1.69 7.46 21.82
CA ALA A 142 1.67 7.64 23.26
C ALA A 142 1.34 9.10 23.62
N TYR A 143 0.46 9.27 24.59
CA TYR A 143 -0.07 10.55 25.05
C TYR A 143 0.30 10.75 26.52
N PRO A 144 1.32 11.56 26.84
CA PRO A 144 1.78 11.76 28.22
C PRO A 144 0.70 12.22 29.21
N ASP A 145 -0.29 12.99 28.72
CA ASP A 145 -1.38 13.53 29.52
C ASP A 145 -2.68 12.70 29.42
N PHE A 146 -2.71 11.69 28.52
CA PHE A 146 -3.90 10.87 28.21
C PHE A 146 -3.51 9.42 27.94
N ASP A 147 -2.87 8.75 28.90
CA ASP A 147 -2.35 7.37 28.77
C ASP A 147 -3.39 6.33 28.29
N GLN A 148 -4.67 6.55 28.57
CA GLN A 148 -5.80 5.79 28.01
C GLN A 148 -5.86 5.75 26.47
N LEU A 149 -5.17 6.67 25.79
CA LEU A 149 -5.03 6.74 24.34
C LEU A 149 -3.77 6.03 23.82
N ASP A 150 -2.87 5.57 24.69
CA ASP A 150 -1.64 4.89 24.28
C ASP A 150 -1.98 3.62 23.51
N TYR A 151 -1.68 3.61 22.21
CA TYR A 151 -2.06 2.53 21.32
C TYR A 151 -0.83 1.99 20.58
N ALA A 152 -0.77 0.66 20.48
CA ALA A 152 0.22 -0.01 19.67
C ALA A 152 -0.42 -1.15 18.89
N VAL A 153 0.02 -1.34 17.65
CA VAL A 153 -0.42 -2.46 16.82
C VAL A 153 0.74 -3.01 16.00
N ALA A 154 0.88 -4.33 16.01
CA ALA A 154 1.76 -5.06 15.14
C ALA A 154 0.93 -5.94 14.20
N SER A 155 1.17 -5.84 12.90
CA SER A 155 0.47 -6.63 11.89
C SER A 155 1.45 -7.28 10.91
N ALA A 156 1.08 -8.43 10.37
CA ALA A 156 1.81 -9.08 9.31
C ALA A 156 0.87 -9.83 8.37
N GLY A 157 1.25 -9.95 7.11
CA GLY A 157 0.53 -10.67 6.08
C GLY A 157 1.48 -11.25 5.05
N VAL A 158 1.14 -12.41 4.51
CA VAL A 158 1.96 -13.12 3.52
C VAL A 158 1.08 -13.73 2.44
N GLY A 159 1.57 -13.69 1.21
CA GLY A 159 0.91 -14.38 0.11
C GLY A 159 1.60 -14.23 -1.25
N PRO A 160 1.14 -14.97 -2.26
CA PRO A 160 1.70 -14.93 -3.60
C PRO A 160 1.34 -13.63 -4.34
N VAL A 161 2.16 -13.25 -5.32
CA VAL A 161 1.92 -12.10 -6.21
C VAL A 161 1.75 -12.61 -7.63
N TYR A 162 0.59 -12.33 -8.22
CA TYR A 162 0.23 -12.72 -9.58
C TYR A 162 0.07 -11.50 -10.47
N ASP A 163 0.71 -11.50 -11.63
CA ASP A 163 0.49 -10.45 -12.63
C ASP A 163 -0.89 -10.61 -13.27
N ILE A 164 -1.60 -9.49 -13.45
CA ILE A 164 -2.86 -9.44 -14.19
C ILE A 164 -2.51 -9.29 -15.68
N PRO A 165 -2.81 -10.31 -16.52
CA PRO A 165 -2.36 -10.32 -17.91
C PRO A 165 -2.85 -9.10 -18.71
N GLY A 166 -1.91 -8.31 -19.23
CA GLY A 166 -2.18 -7.15 -20.09
C GLY A 166 -2.55 -5.85 -19.36
N ALA A 167 -2.66 -5.86 -18.04
CA ALA A 167 -3.12 -4.69 -17.26
C ALA A 167 -2.01 -3.87 -16.58
N MET A 168 -0.72 -4.23 -16.77
CA MET A 168 0.42 -3.65 -16.03
C MET A 168 0.18 -3.55 -14.51
N ALA A 169 -0.57 -4.50 -13.99
CA ALA A 169 -0.99 -4.60 -12.60
C ALA A 169 -0.71 -6.00 -12.06
N ALA A 170 -0.68 -6.13 -10.74
CA ALA A 170 -0.53 -7.38 -10.02
C ALA A 170 -1.57 -7.47 -8.90
N VAL A 171 -1.98 -8.69 -8.58
CA VAL A 171 -2.80 -9.03 -7.42
C VAL A 171 -1.96 -9.77 -6.40
N HIS A 172 -2.13 -9.43 -5.13
CA HIS A 172 -1.49 -10.02 -3.97
C HIS A 172 -2.59 -10.45 -3.00
N PRO A 173 -3.14 -11.67 -3.14
CA PRO A 173 -3.93 -12.28 -2.08
C PRO A 173 -3.02 -12.57 -0.88
N ASP A 174 -3.51 -12.34 0.33
CA ASP A 174 -2.74 -12.51 1.55
C ASP A 174 -3.57 -13.11 2.70
N LEU A 175 -2.87 -13.86 3.56
CA LEU A 175 -3.34 -14.25 4.88
C LEU A 175 -2.50 -13.48 5.89
N GLY A 176 -3.16 -12.82 6.83
CA GLY A 176 -2.49 -12.00 7.83
C GLY A 176 -3.16 -12.04 9.19
N GLY A 177 -2.55 -11.29 10.10
CA GLY A 177 -3.03 -11.08 11.45
C GLY A 177 -2.46 -9.82 12.06
N ALA A 178 -3.06 -9.38 13.16
CA ALA A 178 -2.52 -8.30 13.98
C ALA A 178 -2.77 -8.56 15.47
N ILE A 179 -1.93 -7.95 16.29
CA ILE A 179 -2.12 -7.84 17.73
C ILE A 179 -2.03 -6.36 18.10
N ALA A 180 -2.89 -5.92 19.02
CA ALA A 180 -2.92 -4.54 19.47
C ALA A 180 -2.90 -4.46 21.01
N SER A 181 -2.39 -3.34 21.51
CA SER A 181 -2.56 -2.89 22.88
C SER A 181 -3.16 -1.50 22.91
N LEU A 182 -3.94 -1.23 23.95
CA LEU A 182 -4.53 0.07 24.25
C LEU A 182 -4.40 0.28 25.76
N ASP A 183 -4.02 1.47 26.20
CA ASP A 183 -3.83 1.79 27.63
C ASP A 183 -2.88 0.78 28.31
N GLY A 184 -1.77 0.48 27.62
CA GLY A 184 -0.77 -0.50 28.08
C GLY A 184 -1.26 -1.95 28.25
N ARG A 185 -2.51 -2.26 27.89
CA ARG A 185 -3.14 -3.58 28.04
C ARG A 185 -3.33 -4.26 26.70
N PHE A 186 -3.32 -5.59 26.70
CA PHE A 186 -3.68 -6.36 25.49
C PHE A 186 -5.11 -5.99 25.08
N TYR A 187 -5.27 -5.55 23.85
CA TYR A 187 -6.52 -4.98 23.37
C TYR A 187 -7.28 -5.94 22.46
N TYR A 188 -6.64 -6.38 21.38
CA TYR A 188 -7.23 -7.41 20.51
C TYR A 188 -6.17 -8.21 19.76
N ALA A 189 -6.57 -9.38 19.28
CA ALA A 189 -5.91 -10.10 18.20
C ALA A 189 -6.87 -10.23 17.00
N GLU A 190 -6.34 -10.25 15.78
CA GLU A 190 -7.15 -10.48 14.58
C GLU A 190 -6.46 -11.44 13.61
N VAL A 191 -7.28 -12.20 12.89
CA VAL A 191 -6.89 -12.99 11.72
C VAL A 191 -7.72 -12.49 10.54
N ASN A 192 -7.09 -12.34 9.39
CA ASN A 192 -7.71 -11.74 8.22
C ASN A 192 -7.20 -12.35 6.92
N LEU A 193 -8.06 -12.27 5.91
CA LEU A 193 -7.76 -12.57 4.53
C LEU A 193 -7.91 -11.29 3.72
N GLY A 194 -6.98 -11.06 2.81
CA GLY A 194 -6.94 -9.87 1.98
C GLY A 194 -6.61 -10.17 0.53
N ALA A 195 -6.87 -9.19 -0.33
CA ALA A 195 -6.31 -9.12 -1.66
C ALA A 195 -6.02 -7.66 -2.01
N THR A 196 -4.79 -7.40 -2.45
CA THR A 196 -4.38 -6.09 -2.95
C THR A 196 -4.12 -6.16 -4.45
N VAL A 197 -4.82 -5.37 -5.24
CA VAL A 197 -4.48 -5.09 -6.64
C VAL A 197 -3.65 -3.81 -6.68
N GLU A 198 -2.45 -3.86 -7.23
CA GLU A 198 -1.58 -2.69 -7.43
C GLU A 198 -1.09 -2.60 -8.88
N GLY A 199 -0.93 -1.40 -9.41
CA GLY A 199 -0.46 -1.21 -10.78
C GLY A 199 0.03 0.20 -11.05
N TYR A 200 0.69 0.35 -12.20
CA TYR A 200 1.08 1.62 -12.76
C TYR A 200 0.42 1.74 -14.13
N LEU A 201 -0.54 2.66 -14.26
CA LEU A 201 -1.20 3.00 -15.53
C LEU A 201 -0.83 4.44 -15.87
N ASP A 202 -0.19 4.67 -17.02
CA ASP A 202 0.10 6.01 -17.54
C ASP A 202 0.78 6.97 -16.54
N GLY A 203 1.71 6.44 -15.74
CA GLY A 203 2.43 7.22 -14.72
C GLY A 203 1.66 7.38 -13.39
N ALA A 204 0.39 6.98 -13.34
CA ALA A 204 -0.40 6.95 -12.12
C ALA A 204 -0.14 5.69 -11.31
N TYR A 205 0.21 5.84 -10.03
CA TYR A 205 0.26 4.73 -9.09
C TYR A 205 -1.13 4.51 -8.50
N GLN A 206 -1.59 3.26 -8.56
CA GLN A 206 -2.89 2.89 -8.02
C GLN A 206 -2.83 1.58 -7.27
N TRP A 207 -3.57 1.50 -6.16
CA TRP A 207 -3.85 0.25 -5.50
C TRP A 207 -5.26 0.24 -4.91
N VAL A 208 -5.84 -0.95 -4.85
CA VAL A 208 -7.10 -1.25 -4.16
C VAL A 208 -6.87 -2.50 -3.34
N ARG A 209 -7.23 -2.44 -2.06
CA ARG A 209 -7.20 -3.56 -1.12
C ARG A 209 -8.60 -3.86 -0.65
N ILE A 210 -8.94 -5.15 -0.64
CA ILE A 210 -10.12 -5.69 0.03
C ILE A 210 -9.61 -6.60 1.14
N ARG A 211 -10.18 -6.49 2.33
CA ARG A 211 -9.80 -7.29 3.50
C ARG A 211 -11.05 -7.66 4.29
N GLY A 212 -11.06 -8.87 4.84
CA GLY A 212 -12.06 -9.31 5.79
C GLY A 212 -11.41 -10.15 6.87
N GLY A 213 -11.92 -10.08 8.09
CA GLY A 213 -11.31 -10.77 9.21
C GLY A 213 -12.23 -10.95 10.40
N TYR A 214 -11.73 -11.70 11.37
CA TYR A 214 -12.31 -11.84 12.70
C TYR A 214 -11.36 -11.21 13.70
N ARG A 215 -11.89 -10.39 14.59
CA ARG A 215 -11.16 -9.74 15.67
C ARG A 215 -11.68 -10.23 17.00
N ASP A 216 -10.76 -10.61 17.86
CA ASP A 216 -11.01 -11.08 19.21
C ASP A 216 -10.51 -10.04 20.22
N TYR A 217 -11.43 -9.43 20.94
CA TYR A 217 -11.13 -8.41 21.95
C TYR A 217 -10.87 -9.04 23.32
N ASP A 218 -10.00 -8.39 24.09
CA ASP A 218 -9.81 -8.75 25.49
C ASP A 218 -11.07 -8.43 26.32
N ALA A 219 -11.43 -9.33 27.24
CA ALA A 219 -12.65 -9.23 28.04
C ALA A 219 -12.66 -8.03 29.01
N SER A 220 -11.53 -7.33 29.19
CA SER A 220 -11.48 -6.08 29.96
C SER A 220 -12.04 -4.86 29.21
N PHE A 221 -12.30 -4.97 27.91
CA PHE A 221 -12.96 -3.95 27.11
C PHE A 221 -14.44 -4.29 26.91
N THR A 222 -15.25 -3.25 26.70
CA THR A 222 -16.70 -3.33 26.47
C THR A 222 -17.07 -3.64 25.02
N ALA A 223 -16.08 -3.83 24.13
CA ALA A 223 -16.30 -4.20 22.74
C ALA A 223 -16.35 -5.72 22.57
N ASP A 224 -17.31 -6.21 21.78
CA ASP A 224 -17.48 -7.63 21.49
C ASP A 224 -16.60 -8.06 20.30
N SER A 225 -16.10 -9.29 20.35
CA SER A 225 -15.40 -9.94 19.24
C SER A 225 -16.35 -10.15 18.04
N GLY A 226 -15.82 -10.01 16.81
CA GLY A 226 -16.68 -10.12 15.63
C GLY A 226 -15.97 -9.97 14.30
N PHE A 227 -16.77 -10.01 13.24
CA PHE A 227 -16.30 -9.89 11.87
C PHE A 227 -16.22 -8.44 11.42
N TYR A 228 -15.30 -8.18 10.50
CA TYR A 228 -15.23 -6.92 9.76
C TYR A 228 -14.86 -7.16 8.31
N ALA A 229 -15.15 -6.17 7.47
CA ALA A 229 -14.67 -6.08 6.11
C ALA A 229 -14.29 -4.63 5.79
N ASP A 230 -13.16 -4.43 5.12
CA ASP A 230 -12.73 -3.12 4.61
C ASP A 230 -12.32 -3.20 3.14
N ILE A 231 -12.65 -2.12 2.42
CA ILE A 231 -12.13 -1.83 1.08
C ILE A 231 -11.43 -0.48 1.19
N ALA A 232 -10.19 -0.40 0.75
CA ALA A 232 -9.45 0.85 0.69
C ALA A 232 -8.70 0.94 -0.64
N GLY A 233 -8.48 2.14 -1.13
CA GLY A 233 -7.66 2.34 -2.31
C GLY A 233 -6.91 3.65 -2.28
N ARG A 234 -6.01 3.80 -3.24
CA ARG A 234 -5.38 5.08 -3.58
C ARG A 234 -5.17 5.13 -5.07
N LEU A 235 -5.56 6.25 -5.66
CA LEU A 235 -5.27 6.63 -7.04
C LEU A 235 -4.42 7.89 -6.94
N THR A 236 -3.28 7.93 -7.61
CA THR A 236 -2.41 9.12 -7.63
C THR A 236 -1.96 9.37 -9.05
N HIS A 237 -2.35 10.51 -9.60
CA HIS A 237 -2.01 10.91 -10.96
C HIS A 237 -1.10 12.14 -10.92
N PRO A 238 0.11 12.07 -11.52
CA PRO A 238 1.00 13.23 -11.62
C PRO A 238 0.56 14.18 -12.74
N ASP A 239 1.01 15.43 -12.68
CA ASP A 239 0.95 16.43 -13.75
C ASP A 239 -0.48 16.68 -14.29
N ILE A 240 -1.45 16.84 -13.39
CA ILE A 240 -2.87 17.08 -13.72
C ILE A 240 -3.15 18.55 -14.01
N PHE A 241 -2.71 19.48 -13.16
CA PHE A 241 -2.96 20.92 -13.32
C PHE A 241 -1.73 21.71 -13.75
N GLY A 242 -0.54 21.14 -13.61
CA GLY A 242 0.72 21.66 -14.12
C GLY A 242 1.90 20.74 -13.81
N ASP A 243 3.06 21.08 -14.36
CA ASP A 243 4.26 20.27 -14.15
C ASP A 243 4.63 20.21 -12.66
N LYS A 244 4.98 19.01 -12.18
CA LYS A 244 5.40 18.72 -10.80
C LYS A 244 4.28 18.84 -9.76
N ASP A 245 3.05 18.60 -10.19
CA ASP A 245 1.95 18.36 -9.27
C ASP A 245 1.49 16.90 -9.26
N ALA A 246 0.73 16.53 -8.24
CA ALA A 246 0.06 15.24 -8.15
C ALA A 246 -1.29 15.40 -7.47
N VAL A 247 -2.31 14.79 -8.05
CA VAL A 247 -3.63 14.67 -7.44
C VAL A 247 -3.80 13.24 -6.95
N SER A 248 -4.27 13.07 -5.72
CA SER A 248 -4.59 11.76 -5.19
C SER A 248 -5.96 11.69 -4.55
N VAL A 249 -6.59 10.52 -4.70
CA VAL A 249 -7.86 10.16 -4.07
C VAL A 249 -7.67 8.82 -3.37
N ALA A 250 -7.96 8.78 -2.07
CA ALA A 250 -7.84 7.58 -1.26
C ALA A 250 -9.18 7.24 -0.61
N PRO A 251 -10.08 6.52 -1.32
CA PRO A 251 -11.36 6.11 -0.78
C PRO A 251 -11.22 4.92 0.17
N TRP A 252 -12.13 4.81 1.13
CA TRP A 252 -12.26 3.66 2.00
C TRP A 252 -13.72 3.40 2.37
N ILE A 253 -14.05 2.13 2.63
CA ILE A 253 -15.32 1.68 3.18
C ILE A 253 -15.00 0.60 4.20
N ARG A 254 -15.68 0.62 5.34
CA ARG A 254 -15.54 -0.38 6.39
C ARG A 254 -16.89 -0.76 6.96
N TRP A 255 -17.12 -2.06 7.04
CA TRP A 255 -18.21 -2.65 7.79
C TRP A 255 -17.64 -3.37 9.01
N SER A 256 -18.31 -3.23 10.15
CA SER A 256 -18.01 -3.94 11.38
C SER A 256 -19.27 -4.48 12.03
N ASP A 257 -19.22 -5.75 12.42
CA ASP A 257 -20.30 -6.45 13.14
C ASP A 257 -20.08 -6.54 14.65
N MET A 258 -19.04 -5.87 15.16
CA MET A 258 -18.59 -5.96 16.54
C MET A 258 -19.53 -5.11 17.41
N ASP A 259 -20.15 -5.63 18.45
CA ASP A 259 -21.01 -4.81 19.31
C ASP A 259 -20.21 -4.07 20.40
N GLY A 260 -20.89 -3.18 21.12
CA GLY A 260 -20.29 -2.37 22.17
C GLY A 260 -19.52 -1.16 21.65
N SER A 261 -18.86 -0.48 22.57
CA SER A 261 -17.97 0.63 22.31
C SER A 261 -16.85 0.59 23.33
N ILE A 262 -15.73 1.25 23.06
CA ILE A 262 -14.66 1.43 24.03
C ILE A 262 -14.75 2.82 24.53
N VAL A 263 -14.77 2.97 25.85
CA VAL A 263 -14.87 4.27 26.47
C VAL A 263 -13.68 4.53 27.39
N ASP A 264 -13.32 5.79 27.53
CA ASP A 264 -12.35 6.22 28.54
C ASP A 264 -12.97 6.24 29.96
N ALA A 265 -12.18 6.63 30.97
CA ALA A 265 -12.64 6.73 32.35
C ALA A 265 -13.78 7.76 32.55
N ALA A 266 -13.94 8.70 31.62
CA ALA A 266 -15.01 9.68 31.58
C ALA A 266 -16.17 9.28 30.66
N SER A 267 -16.21 8.02 30.21
CA SER A 267 -17.22 7.46 29.29
C SER A 267 -17.22 8.05 27.87
N ASN A 268 -16.14 8.72 27.44
CA ASN A 268 -15.99 9.18 26.06
C ASN A 268 -15.63 8.01 25.16
N GLU A 269 -16.31 7.86 24.02
CA GLU A 269 -16.04 6.76 23.10
C GLU A 269 -14.70 6.93 22.36
N LEU A 270 -13.79 6.00 22.60
CA LEU A 270 -12.48 5.89 21.95
C LEU A 270 -12.54 5.08 20.65
N SER A 271 -13.37 4.03 20.61
CA SER A 271 -13.55 3.21 19.41
C SER A 271 -14.92 2.55 19.41
N PRO A 272 -15.71 2.72 18.35
CA PRO A 272 -17.00 2.07 18.25
C PRO A 272 -16.92 0.63 17.77
N GLY A 273 -17.94 -0.16 18.14
CA GLY A 273 -18.18 -1.50 17.64
C GLY A 273 -18.87 -1.51 16.27
N ARG A 274 -20.22 -1.40 16.23
CA ARG A 274 -21.00 -1.89 15.07
C ARG A 274 -21.44 -0.78 14.13
N TYR A 275 -20.79 -0.68 12.98
CA TYR A 275 -21.05 0.39 12.02
C TYR A 275 -20.81 0.00 10.56
N LEU A 276 -21.39 0.79 9.66
CA LEU A 276 -20.93 0.93 8.29
C LEU A 276 -20.37 2.35 8.13
N GLY A 277 -19.11 2.46 7.77
CA GLY A 277 -18.44 3.73 7.52
C GLY A 277 -17.82 3.77 6.14
N GLY A 278 -17.68 4.96 5.59
CA GLY A 278 -16.95 5.18 4.36
C GLY A 278 -16.49 6.62 4.24
N GLY A 279 -15.49 6.84 3.42
CA GLY A 279 -14.89 8.15 3.26
C GLY A 279 -13.87 8.20 2.14
N ALA A 280 -13.27 9.37 1.98
CA ALA A 280 -12.17 9.56 1.06
C ALA A 280 -11.27 10.70 1.52
N ARG A 281 -9.96 10.55 1.27
CA ARG A 281 -9.01 11.67 1.33
C ARG A 281 -8.68 12.11 -0.08
N PHE A 282 -8.89 13.40 -0.35
CA PHE A 282 -8.48 14.08 -1.57
C PHE A 282 -7.24 14.90 -1.25
N ALA A 283 -6.19 14.80 -2.06
CA ALA A 283 -4.99 15.59 -1.87
C ALA A 283 -4.46 16.14 -3.19
N TYR A 284 -3.92 17.35 -3.13
CA TYR A 284 -3.20 18.03 -4.20
C TYR A 284 -1.81 18.40 -3.68
N ASP A 285 -0.78 17.77 -4.22
CA ASP A 285 0.62 18.00 -3.87
C ASP A 285 1.33 18.74 -4.99
N ARG A 286 2.13 19.75 -4.65
CA ARG A 286 2.93 20.50 -5.63
C ARG A 286 4.34 20.75 -5.13
N ALA A 287 5.34 20.42 -5.95
CA ALA A 287 6.72 20.79 -5.67
C ALA A 287 6.91 22.30 -5.89
N LEU A 288 7.14 23.05 -4.81
CA LEU A 288 7.39 24.50 -4.84
C LEU A 288 8.89 24.82 -4.98
N ALA A 289 9.74 23.91 -4.51
CA ALA A 289 11.20 23.98 -4.69
C ALA A 289 11.76 22.56 -4.82
N GLU A 290 13.06 22.44 -5.12
CA GLU A 290 13.75 21.14 -5.30
C GLU A 290 13.53 20.19 -4.11
N LYS A 291 13.47 20.73 -2.90
CA LYS A 291 13.32 19.96 -1.66
C LYS A 291 12.03 20.26 -0.90
N LEU A 292 11.09 21.01 -1.48
CA LEU A 292 9.85 21.39 -0.79
C LEU A 292 8.65 21.04 -1.65
N THR A 293 7.82 20.14 -1.14
CA THR A 293 6.48 19.86 -1.64
C THR A 293 5.45 20.37 -0.64
N VAL A 294 4.45 21.09 -1.13
CA VAL A 294 3.31 21.52 -0.33
C VAL A 294 2.07 20.80 -0.82
N GLY A 295 1.35 20.17 0.11
CA GLY A 295 0.12 19.45 -0.13
C GLY A 295 -1.06 20.14 0.53
N LEU A 296 -2.18 20.26 -0.17
CA LEU A 296 -3.47 20.55 0.42
C LEU A 296 -4.29 19.27 0.41
N PHE A 297 -5.02 18.99 1.49
CA PHE A 297 -5.90 17.83 1.51
C PHE A 297 -7.25 18.14 2.18
N LEU A 298 -8.23 17.32 1.82
CA LEU A 298 -9.54 17.26 2.43
C LEU A 298 -9.88 15.79 2.67
N GLU A 299 -10.14 15.46 3.92
CA GLU A 299 -10.69 14.16 4.29
C GLU A 299 -12.17 14.31 4.64
N VAL A 300 -12.99 13.41 4.10
CA VAL A 300 -14.41 13.29 4.41
C VAL A 300 -14.69 11.88 4.87
N GLY A 301 -15.49 11.73 5.92
CA GLY A 301 -15.91 10.44 6.45
C GLY A 301 -17.36 10.49 6.88
N ASP A 302 -18.09 9.41 6.63
CA ASP A 302 -19.46 9.21 7.10
C ASP A 302 -19.52 7.85 7.78
N ARG A 303 -20.12 7.79 8.97
CA ARG A 303 -20.24 6.57 9.73
C ARG A 303 -21.64 6.43 10.28
N LEU A 304 -22.32 5.35 9.92
CA LEU A 304 -23.65 4.99 10.39
C LEU A 304 -23.53 3.85 11.39
N TYR A 305 -23.92 4.11 12.63
CA TYR A 305 -23.97 3.11 13.69
C TYR A 305 -25.26 2.32 13.59
N THR A 306 -25.14 1.02 13.84
CA THR A 306 -26.29 0.11 13.66
C THR A 306 -27.00 -0.21 14.95
N THR A 307 -26.27 -0.22 16.07
CA THR A 307 -26.76 -0.52 17.41
C THR A 307 -26.71 0.67 18.35
N ASP A 308 -25.95 1.71 18.02
CA ASP A 308 -25.92 2.93 18.80
C ASP A 308 -27.08 3.86 18.40
N VAL A 309 -27.83 4.32 19.40
CA VAL A 309 -29.10 5.02 19.25
C VAL A 309 -29.04 6.32 20.04
N THR A 310 -29.25 7.43 19.34
CA THR A 310 -29.28 8.77 19.93
C THR A 310 -30.38 8.91 20.99
N PRO A 311 -30.32 9.90 21.89
CA PRO A 311 -31.40 10.21 22.84
C PRO A 311 -32.79 10.41 22.20
N ARG A 312 -32.84 10.69 20.89
CA ARG A 312 -34.08 10.87 20.12
C ARG A 312 -34.64 9.57 19.54
N GLY A 313 -33.92 8.45 19.68
CA GLY A 313 -34.33 7.14 19.17
C GLY A 313 -33.86 6.82 17.75
N ASP A 314 -33.16 7.76 17.09
CA ASP A 314 -32.56 7.55 15.77
C ASP A 314 -31.21 6.85 15.89
N LYS A 315 -30.81 6.07 14.88
CA LYS A 315 -29.47 5.50 14.80
C LYS A 315 -28.42 6.62 14.71
N ARG A 316 -27.34 6.49 15.47
CA ARG A 316 -26.26 7.49 15.43
C ARG A 316 -25.61 7.52 14.05
N ARG A 317 -25.26 8.72 13.59
CA ARG A 317 -24.51 8.96 12.37
C ARG A 317 -23.55 10.12 12.59
N ASP A 318 -22.29 9.88 12.25
CA ASP A 318 -21.21 10.87 12.39
C ASP A 318 -20.67 11.24 11.00
N LEU A 319 -20.54 12.54 10.74
CA LEU A 319 -19.94 13.10 9.53
C LEU A 319 -18.67 13.84 9.91
N LEU A 320 -17.52 13.33 9.46
CA LEU A 320 -16.20 13.95 9.64
C LEU A 320 -15.82 14.77 8.40
N LEU A 321 -15.40 16.00 8.64
CA LEU A 321 -14.74 16.86 7.67
C LEU A 321 -13.36 17.27 8.22
N SER A 322 -12.30 17.02 7.46
CA SER A 322 -10.94 17.30 7.90
C SER A 322 -10.07 17.92 6.80
N PRO A 323 -10.12 19.26 6.61
CA PRO A 323 -9.20 19.96 5.74
C PRO A 323 -7.82 20.12 6.40
N GLY A 324 -6.77 20.09 5.58
CA GLY A 324 -5.41 20.28 6.09
C GLY A 324 -4.37 20.61 5.04
N VAL A 325 -3.16 20.82 5.54
CA VAL A 325 -1.97 21.17 4.75
C VAL A 325 -0.79 20.33 5.20
N THR A 326 0.03 19.92 4.24
CA THR A 326 1.26 19.16 4.46
C THR A 326 2.43 19.90 3.84
N PHE A 327 3.52 20.02 4.59
CA PHE A 327 4.82 20.48 4.11
C PHE A 327 5.78 19.30 4.16
N LEU A 328 6.30 18.89 3.01
CA LEU A 328 7.26 17.81 2.88
C LEU A 328 8.60 18.36 2.42
N PHE A 329 9.60 18.24 3.27
CA PHE A 329 10.99 18.57 2.97
C PHE A 329 11.74 17.30 2.62
N SER A 330 11.97 17.09 1.31
CA SER A 330 12.60 15.88 0.80
C SER A 330 14.11 15.90 0.97
N ASP A 331 14.69 14.73 1.29
CA ASP A 331 16.14 14.54 1.44
C ASP A 331 16.82 15.54 2.40
N LEU A 332 16.14 15.90 3.49
CA LEU A 332 16.67 16.81 4.52
C LEU A 332 17.70 16.12 5.41
N PHE A 333 17.53 14.81 5.66
CA PHE A 333 18.40 13.99 6.52
C PHE A 333 19.22 12.98 5.72
N GLY A 334 19.60 13.35 4.50
CA GLY A 334 20.23 12.47 3.52
C GLY A 334 19.20 11.83 2.59
N ARG A 335 19.68 10.99 1.67
CA ARG A 335 18.84 10.36 0.65
C ARG A 335 17.72 9.54 1.29
N GLN A 336 16.48 9.77 0.85
CA GLN A 336 15.25 9.15 1.36
C GLN A 336 15.00 9.42 2.86
N GLY A 337 15.50 10.54 3.38
CA GLY A 337 15.27 11.02 4.74
C GLY A 337 14.50 12.33 4.72
N ASP A 338 13.18 12.27 4.88
CA ASP A 338 12.27 13.39 4.70
C ASP A 338 11.76 13.93 6.04
N LEU A 339 11.53 15.24 6.12
CA LEU A 339 10.78 15.89 7.20
C LEU A 339 9.37 16.23 6.71
N ARG A 340 8.34 15.84 7.45
CA ARG A 340 6.95 16.22 7.18
C ARG A 340 6.41 17.06 8.34
N VAL A 341 5.73 18.14 8.00
CA VAL A 341 4.86 18.89 8.92
C VAL A 341 3.46 18.83 8.36
N GLU A 342 2.50 18.35 9.15
CA GLU A 342 1.10 18.26 8.76
C GLU A 342 0.25 19.02 9.77
N TYR A 343 -0.71 19.79 9.28
CA TYR A 343 -1.77 20.39 10.07
C TYR A 343 -3.11 19.94 9.53
N ALA A 344 -4.01 19.55 10.43
CA ALA A 344 -5.39 19.20 10.12
C ALA A 344 -6.32 19.91 11.10
N TYR A 345 -7.41 20.47 10.58
CA TYR A 345 -8.59 20.78 11.38
C TYR A 345 -9.57 19.63 11.19
N GLN A 346 -10.16 19.13 12.26
CA GLN A 346 -11.15 18.06 12.24
C GLN A 346 -12.45 18.60 12.84
N ASP A 347 -13.55 18.44 12.11
CA ASP A 347 -14.90 18.78 12.52
C ASP A 347 -15.77 17.53 12.34
N ASN A 348 -16.29 17.00 13.44
CA ASN A 348 -17.21 15.88 13.42
C ASN A 348 -18.58 16.35 13.86
N ASN A 349 -19.55 16.20 12.96
CA ASN A 349 -20.95 16.52 13.20
C ASN A 349 -21.74 15.22 13.32
N SER A 350 -22.30 14.98 14.50
CA SER A 350 -23.13 13.83 14.83
C SER A 350 -24.58 14.26 14.98
N ASN A 351 -25.51 13.35 14.68
CA ASN A 351 -26.90 13.52 15.10
C ASN A 351 -27.11 13.28 16.62
N ASP A 352 -26.05 12.90 17.34
CA ASP A 352 -25.96 12.90 18.79
C ASP A 352 -24.89 13.89 19.26
N GLY A 353 -25.32 15.02 19.81
CA GLY A 353 -24.42 16.12 20.19
C GLY A 353 -23.37 15.78 21.25
N ALA A 354 -23.48 14.63 21.94
CA ALA A 354 -22.42 14.13 22.82
C ALA A 354 -21.17 13.66 22.05
N HIS A 355 -21.30 13.45 20.73
CA HIS A 355 -20.26 12.97 19.84
C HIS A 355 -19.83 14.00 18.78
N ASP A 356 -20.37 15.23 18.86
CA ASP A 356 -19.79 16.35 18.12
C ASP A 356 -18.37 16.59 18.63
N TYR A 357 -17.44 17.06 17.79
CA TYR A 357 -16.17 17.57 18.27
C TYR A 357 -15.46 18.42 17.22
N GLU A 358 -14.63 19.34 17.71
CA GLU A 358 -13.62 20.05 16.93
C GLU A 358 -12.22 19.72 17.46
N ASN A 359 -11.25 19.59 16.55
CA ASN A 359 -9.87 19.33 16.91
C ASN A 359 -8.89 19.98 15.91
N HIS A 360 -7.87 20.64 16.42
CA HIS A 360 -6.71 21.07 15.64
C HIS A 360 -5.53 20.16 15.96
N GLU A 361 -5.00 19.49 14.95
CA GLU A 361 -3.86 18.61 15.09
C GLU A 361 -2.68 19.12 14.26
N ILE A 362 -1.51 19.20 14.89
CA ILE A 362 -0.25 19.41 14.19
C ILE A 362 0.69 18.23 14.45
N LYS A 363 1.31 17.70 13.39
CA LYS A 363 2.27 16.60 13.44
C LYS A 363 3.56 17.02 12.77
N VAL A 364 4.68 16.69 13.41
CA VAL A 364 6.02 16.80 12.83
C VAL A 364 6.65 15.42 12.84
N SER A 365 6.98 14.89 11.66
CA SER A 365 7.56 13.56 11.52
C SER A 365 8.78 13.52 10.62
N ILE A 366 9.67 12.58 10.93
CA ILE A 366 10.79 12.21 10.08
C ILE A 366 10.47 10.84 9.50
N SER A 367 10.60 10.70 8.19
CA SER A 367 10.44 9.41 7.52
C SER A 367 11.72 9.03 6.80
N LYS A 368 12.07 7.74 6.88
CA LYS A 368 13.25 7.17 6.24
C LYS A 368 12.91 5.88 5.53
N ARG A 369 13.29 5.78 4.26
CA ARG A 369 13.22 4.55 3.48
C ARG A 369 14.62 3.93 3.33
N MET A 370 14.70 2.61 3.44
CA MET A 370 15.92 1.80 3.38
C MET A 370 15.74 0.59 2.49
#